data_AF-A0A1X7JRC7-F1
#
_entry.id   AF-A0A1X7JRC7-F1
#
_cell.length_a   1.000
_cell.length_b   1.000
_cell.length_c   1.000
_cell.angle_alpha   90.00
_cell.angle_beta   90.00
_cell.angle_gamma   90.00
#
_symmetry.space_group_name_H-M   'P 1'
#
loop_
_entity.id
_entity.type
_entity.pdbx_description
1 polymer ?
#
loop_
_entity_poly.entity_id
_entity_poly.type
_entity_poly.pdbx_seq_one_letter_code
_entity_poly.pdbx_strand_id
1 'polypeptide(L)'
;MKKELGRNEPCHCGSGKKYKNCHMGAASSGGINNNKNLLYIAIMVVIVAIAGFSIYYNSQQSPVQNVNSQSTPIAPPPGEAPPGKVWSSAHGHWHDK
;
A
#
# COMPACT_ATOMS: atom_id res chain seq x y z
N MET A 1 -17.32 54.53 9.73
CA MET A 1 -17.21 53.10 10.08
C MET A 1 -17.64 52.29 8.86
N LYS A 2 -16.73 51.53 8.25
CA LYS A 2 -17.05 50.70 7.08
C LYS A 2 -17.83 49.49 7.61
N LYS A 3 -19.10 49.33 7.24
CA LYS A 3 -19.85 48.10 7.54
C LYS A 3 -19.28 47.02 6.62
N GLU A 4 -18.36 46.23 7.14
CA GLU A 4 -17.90 45.03 6.46
C GLU A 4 -19.02 44.01 6.55
N LEU A 5 -19.78 43.85 5.45
CA LEU A 5 -20.78 42.79 5.36
C LEU A 5 -20.07 41.45 5.60
N GLY A 6 -20.52 40.73 6.63
CA GLY A 6 -19.95 39.45 7.00
C GLY A 6 -20.11 38.43 5.86
N ARG A 7 -19.11 37.57 5.64
CA ARG A 7 -19.16 36.53 4.58
C ARG A 7 -20.47 35.77 4.51
N ASN A 8 -21.04 35.46 5.67
CA ASN A 8 -22.25 34.64 5.78
C ASN A 8 -23.56 35.46 5.78
N GLU A 9 -23.51 36.79 5.77
CA GLU A 9 -24.68 37.65 5.79
C GLU A 9 -25.43 37.64 4.45
N PRO A 10 -26.73 37.97 4.42
CA PRO A 10 -27.50 38.13 3.18
C PRO A 10 -26.83 39.13 2.24
N CYS A 11 -26.72 38.78 0.97
CA CYS A 11 -26.10 39.65 -0.03
C CYS A 11 -26.98 40.88 -0.29
N HIS A 12 -26.35 42.05 -0.36
CA HIS A 12 -27.02 43.34 -0.58
C HIS A 12 -27.65 43.51 -1.98
N CYS A 13 -27.51 42.54 -2.89
CA CYS A 13 -28.12 42.58 -4.23
C CYS A 13 -29.58 42.06 -4.26
N GLY A 14 -30.15 41.70 -3.10
CA GLY A 14 -31.53 41.21 -3.01
C GLY A 14 -31.74 39.76 -3.46
N SER A 15 -30.66 39.02 -3.78
CA SER A 15 -30.74 37.62 -4.26
C SER A 15 -31.12 36.60 -3.19
N GLY A 16 -31.13 36.98 -1.91
CA GLY A 16 -31.34 36.07 -0.77
C GLY A 16 -30.16 35.11 -0.49
N LYS A 17 -29.10 35.12 -1.31
CA LYS A 17 -27.92 34.26 -1.15
C LYS A 17 -26.92 34.88 -0.17
N LYS A 18 -26.11 34.06 0.51
CA LYS A 18 -25.01 34.53 1.39
C LYS A 18 -23.99 35.34 0.60
N TYR A 19 -23.47 36.42 1.17
CA TYR A 19 -22.55 37.36 0.52
C TYR A 19 -21.34 36.64 -0.11
N LYS A 20 -20.73 35.69 0.61
CA LYS A 20 -19.64 34.79 0.14
C LYS A 20 -19.93 34.03 -1.16
N ASN A 21 -21.19 33.69 -1.41
CA ASN A 21 -21.62 32.89 -2.56
C ASN A 21 -22.25 33.76 -3.66
N CYS A 22 -22.21 35.09 -3.52
CA CYS A 22 -22.82 36.00 -4.46
C CYS A 22 -21.80 37.02 -4.96
N HIS A 23 -21.53 38.09 -4.20
CA HIS A 23 -20.65 39.19 -4.65
C HIS A 23 -19.26 39.17 -4.01
N MET A 24 -18.99 38.24 -3.10
CA MET A 24 -17.69 38.08 -2.43
C MET A 24 -16.89 36.88 -2.98
N GLY A 25 -17.39 36.20 -4.02
CA GLY A 25 -16.71 35.05 -4.64
C GLY A 25 -15.29 35.44 -5.05
N ALA A 26 -14.33 35.05 -4.21
CA ALA A 26 -12.95 35.48 -4.31
C ALA A 26 -12.33 34.90 -5.58
N ALA A 27 -11.57 35.77 -6.25
CA ALA A 27 -10.52 35.41 -7.18
C ALA A 27 -9.72 34.20 -6.68
N SER A 28 -9.39 33.30 -7.61
CA SER A 28 -8.34 32.27 -7.45
C SER A 28 -8.50 31.36 -6.22
N SER A 29 -9.49 30.48 -6.27
CA SER A 29 -9.36 29.18 -5.60
C SER A 29 -8.93 28.18 -6.65
N GLY A 30 -7.75 27.56 -6.47
CA GLY A 30 -7.47 26.23 -6.98
C GLY A 30 -8.41 25.23 -6.28
N GLY A 31 -9.71 25.43 -6.49
CA GLY A 31 -10.76 24.63 -5.94
C GLY A 31 -10.68 23.29 -6.64
N ILE A 32 -10.40 22.24 -5.87
CA ILE A 32 -10.74 20.89 -6.26
C ILE A 32 -12.19 20.97 -6.70
N ASN A 33 -12.39 20.84 -7.99
CA ASN A 33 -13.69 20.83 -8.61
C ASN A 33 -14.49 19.71 -7.95
N ASN A 34 -15.65 20.06 -7.42
CA ASN A 34 -16.61 19.13 -6.84
C ASN A 34 -17.34 18.30 -7.91
N ASN A 35 -16.76 18.16 -9.10
CA ASN A 35 -17.16 17.19 -10.10
C ASN A 35 -16.75 15.81 -9.58
N LYS A 36 -17.64 15.22 -8.78
CA LYS A 36 -17.49 13.88 -8.23
C LYS A 36 -17.03 12.87 -9.29
N ASN A 37 -17.41 13.05 -10.55
CA ASN A 37 -16.94 12.26 -11.69
C ASN A 37 -15.42 12.34 -11.92
N LEU A 38 -14.79 13.51 -11.87
CA LEU A 38 -13.34 13.63 -12.00
C LEU A 38 -12.62 13.06 -10.78
N LEU A 39 -13.19 13.25 -9.58
CA LEU A 39 -12.69 12.62 -8.36
C LEU A 39 -12.76 11.08 -8.46
N TYR A 40 -13.87 10.51 -8.94
CA TYR A 40 -14.01 9.08 -9.17
C TYR A 40 -13.06 8.57 -10.25
N ILE A 41 -12.86 9.31 -11.34
CA ILE A 41 -11.89 8.94 -12.39
C ILE A 41 -10.47 8.92 -11.82
N ALA A 42 -10.08 9.95 -11.06
CA ALA A 42 -8.76 10.01 -10.42
C ALA A 42 -8.56 8.85 -9.43
N ILE A 43 -9.56 8.56 -8.59
CA ILE A 43 -9.53 7.43 -7.65
C ILE A 43 -9.42 6.10 -8.41
N MET A 44 -10.18 5.91 -9.48
CA MET A 44 -10.13 4.69 -10.30
C MET A 44 -8.75 4.48 -10.94
N VAL A 45 -8.14 5.53 -11.49
CA VAL A 45 -6.79 5.44 -12.07
C VAL A 45 -5.75 5.06 -11.01
N VAL A 46 -5.85 5.64 -9.81
CA VAL A 46 -4.95 5.31 -8.69
C VAL A 46 -5.12 3.86 -8.25
N ILE A 47 -6.37 3.37 -8.12
CA ILE A 47 -6.65 1.98 -7.74
C ILE A 47 -6.09 1.00 -8.77
N VAL A 48 -6.29 1.27 -10.07
CA VAL A 48 -5.78 0.42 -11.16
C VAL A 48 -4.25 0.42 -11.17
N ALA A 49 -3.60 1.56 -10.94
CA ALA A 49 -2.16 1.66 -10.85
C ALA A 49 -1.60 0.87 -9.66
N ILE A 50 -2.23 0.98 -8.48
CA ILE A 50 -1.82 0.23 -7.28
C ILE A 50 -2.00 -1.27 -7.51
N ALA A 51 -3.14 -1.71 -8.03
CA ALA A 51 -3.40 -3.12 -8.29
C ALA A 51 -2.42 -3.70 -9.33
N GLY A 52 -2.18 -2.98 -10.43
CA GLY A 52 -1.19 -3.36 -11.44
C GLY A 52 0.23 -3.43 -10.88
N PHE A 53 0.61 -2.46 -10.05
CA PHE A 53 1.90 -2.45 -9.35
C PHE A 53 2.00 -3.65 -8.39
N SER A 54 1.00 -3.92 -7.56
CA SER A 54 1.00 -5.08 -6.65
C SER A 54 1.14 -6.41 -7.41
N ILE A 55 0.44 -6.60 -8.53
CA ILE A 55 0.57 -7.80 -9.37
C ILE A 55 1.97 -7.89 -9.99
N TYR A 56 2.51 -6.78 -10.49
CA TYR A 56 3.87 -6.73 -11.05
C TYR A 56 4.94 -7.11 -10.02
N TYR A 57 4.88 -6.56 -8.81
CA TYR A 57 5.83 -6.91 -7.74
C TYR A 57 5.58 -8.30 -7.17
N ASN A 58 4.33 -8.78 -7.12
CA ASN A 58 4.03 -10.15 -6.68
C ASN A 58 4.50 -11.19 -7.72
N SER A 59 4.42 -10.88 -9.02
CA SER A 59 5.03 -11.71 -10.08
C SER A 59 6.57 -11.76 -10.00
N GLN A 60 7.21 -10.83 -9.29
CA GLN A 60 8.65 -10.85 -9.02
C GLN A 60 9.01 -11.67 -7.77
N GLN A 61 8.03 -12.00 -6.93
CA GLN A 61 8.22 -13.04 -5.93
C GLN A 61 8.22 -14.38 -6.67
N SER A 62 9.43 -14.82 -7.05
CA SER A 62 9.65 -16.25 -7.28
C SER A 62 9.00 -16.99 -6.11
N PRO A 63 8.26 -18.10 -6.33
CA PRO A 63 7.87 -18.95 -5.23
C PRO A 63 9.18 -19.37 -4.57
N VAL A 64 9.50 -18.75 -3.43
CA VAL A 64 10.43 -19.35 -2.48
C VAL A 64 9.72 -20.64 -2.15
N GLN A 65 10.13 -21.70 -2.83
CA GLN A 65 9.61 -23.01 -2.56
C GLN A 65 9.82 -23.17 -1.07
N ASN A 66 8.72 -23.36 -0.36
CA ASN A 66 8.78 -24.08 0.88
C ASN A 66 9.34 -25.44 0.47
N VAL A 67 10.67 -25.53 0.46
CA VAL A 67 11.38 -26.79 0.42
C VAL A 67 11.02 -27.40 1.75
N ASN A 68 9.84 -28.01 1.80
CA ASN A 68 9.69 -29.25 2.52
C ASN A 68 10.67 -30.18 1.83
N SER A 69 11.93 -30.07 2.29
CA SER A 69 13.07 -30.78 1.77
C SER A 69 12.66 -32.22 1.77
N GLN A 70 12.37 -32.74 0.57
CA GLN A 70 12.45 -34.15 0.31
C GLN A 70 13.80 -34.56 0.87
N SER A 71 13.73 -35.31 1.96
CA SER A 71 14.85 -35.75 2.77
C SER A 71 15.70 -36.68 1.94
N THR A 72 16.52 -36.12 1.05
CA THR A 72 17.64 -36.86 0.49
C THR A 72 18.53 -37.25 1.65
N PRO A 73 18.78 -38.55 1.87
CA PRO A 73 19.69 -38.98 2.93
C PRO A 73 21.05 -38.31 2.73
N ILE A 74 21.44 -37.46 3.68
CA ILE A 74 22.75 -36.79 3.66
C ILE A 74 23.76 -37.87 4.02
N ALA A 75 24.72 -38.15 3.13
CA ALA A 75 25.80 -39.09 3.41
C ALA A 75 26.78 -38.46 4.43
N PRO A 76 27.38 -39.25 5.33
CA PRO A 76 28.40 -38.76 6.25
C PRO A 76 29.62 -38.25 5.47
N PRO A 77 30.36 -37.27 6.03
CA PRO A 77 31.62 -36.84 5.44
C PRO A 77 32.62 -38.02 5.34
N PRO A 78 33.53 -38.03 4.34
CA PRO A 78 34.54 -39.07 4.22
C PRO A 78 35.45 -39.11 5.46
N GLY A 79 35.46 -40.23 6.19
CA GLY A 79 36.27 -40.41 7.40
C GLY A 79 35.68 -41.46 8.35
N GLU A 80 36.47 -41.89 9.33
CA GLU A 80 35.98 -42.77 10.40
C GLU A 80 35.03 -42.01 11.33
N ALA A 81 33.99 -42.69 11.81
CA ALA A 81 33.01 -42.11 12.72
C ALA A 81 33.68 -41.74 14.06
N PRO A 82 33.35 -40.58 14.66
CA PRO A 82 33.83 -40.25 16.00
C PRO A 82 33.44 -41.34 17.01
N PRO A 83 34.34 -41.74 17.93
CA PRO A 83 34.07 -42.80 18.89
C PRO A 83 32.86 -42.46 19.75
N GLY A 84 31.85 -43.35 19.74
CA GLY A 84 30.61 -43.17 20.50
C GLY A 84 29.51 -42.41 19.78
N LYS A 85 29.70 -41.93 18.55
CA LYS A 85 28.67 -41.20 17.80
C LYS A 85 28.06 -42.01 16.65
N VAL A 86 26.80 -41.74 16.32
CA VAL A 86 26.05 -42.31 15.19
C VAL A 86 25.58 -41.23 14.23
N TRP A 87 25.59 -41.53 12.93
CA TRP A 87 25.22 -40.58 11.89
C TRP A 87 23.70 -40.51 11.69
N SER A 88 23.14 -39.30 11.66
CA SER A 88 21.72 -39.06 11.39
C SER A 88 21.54 -38.55 9.96
N SER A 89 21.30 -39.45 9.01
CA SER A 89 21.14 -39.12 7.59
C SER A 89 19.99 -38.14 7.29
N ALA A 90 19.02 -38.04 8.21
CA ALA A 90 17.90 -37.11 8.10
C ALA A 90 18.28 -35.66 8.45
N HIS A 91 19.27 -35.48 9.33
CA HIS A 91 19.61 -34.17 9.88
C HIS A 91 21.07 -33.76 9.65
N GLY A 92 21.87 -34.60 8.97
CA GLY A 92 23.25 -34.27 8.59
C GLY A 92 24.21 -34.05 9.77
N HIS A 93 23.95 -34.66 10.94
CA HIS A 93 24.82 -34.52 12.12
C HIS A 93 25.00 -35.82 12.90
N TRP A 94 26.04 -35.84 13.73
CA TRP A 94 26.35 -36.93 14.64
C TRP A 94 25.56 -36.80 15.94
N HIS A 95 24.96 -37.89 16.40
CA HIS A 95 24.37 -38.01 17.73
C HIS A 95 25.25 -38.88 18.61
N ASP A 96 25.26 -38.65 19.90
CA ASP A 96 25.85 -39.57 20.86
C ASP A 96 24.96 -40.82 21.00
N LYS A 97 25.58 -41.99 21.25
CA LYS A 97 24.86 -43.23 21.55
C LYS A 97 24.13 -43.20 22.89
#